data_AF-A0A388KKG2-F1
#
_entry.id   AF-A0A388KKG2-F1
#
_cell.length_a   1.000
_cell.length_b   1.000
_cell.length_c   1.000
_cell.angle_alpha   90.00
_cell.angle_beta   90.00
_cell.angle_gamma   90.00
#
_symmetry.space_group_name_H-M   'P 1'
#
loop_
_entity.id
_entity.type
_entity.pdbx_description
1 polymer ?
#
loop_
_entity_poly.entity_id
_entity_poly.type
_entity_poly.pdbx_seq_one_letter_code
_entity_poly.pdbx_strand_id
1 'polypeptide(L)'
;EDAAAAIDNMHNAELYGRVLTVNYAQPMKIKGGEQGWASQPVWADADTWFERQQQEEEMQRLQSEHEEAIKAGQREKAAELRHQGMEEEEEEEEEGPGNVHP
;
A
#
# COMPACT_ATOMS: atom_id res chain seq x y z
N GLU A 1 -23.70 -19.49 40.13
CA GLU A 1 -23.32 -20.80 40.68
C GLU A 1 -23.78 -21.93 39.79
N ASP A 2 -25.08 -22.03 39.48
CA ASP A 2 -25.62 -23.10 38.61
C ASP A 2 -24.97 -23.19 37.22
N ALA A 3 -24.81 -22.06 36.52
CA ALA A 3 -24.15 -22.03 35.21
C ALA A 3 -22.68 -22.47 35.25
N ALA A 4 -21.96 -22.23 36.35
CA ALA A 4 -20.58 -22.66 36.50
C ALA A 4 -20.50 -24.17 36.72
N ALA A 5 -21.35 -24.70 37.62
CA ALA A 5 -21.45 -26.14 37.87
C ALA A 5 -21.88 -26.91 36.61
N ALA A 6 -22.74 -26.34 35.78
CA ALA A 6 -23.13 -26.94 34.52
C ALA A 6 -21.95 -27.03 33.53
N ILE A 7 -21.11 -26.00 33.44
CA ILE A 7 -19.90 -26.02 32.60
C ILE A 7 -18.95 -27.12 33.09
N ASP A 8 -18.67 -27.18 34.39
CA ASP A 8 -17.71 -28.15 34.94
C ASP A 8 -18.16 -29.61 34.75
N ASN A 9 -19.46 -29.87 34.86
CA ASN A 9 -20.00 -31.22 34.75
C ASN A 9 -20.27 -31.66 33.30
N MET A 10 -20.57 -30.72 32.38
CA MET A 10 -21.07 -31.04 31.04
C MET A 10 -20.11 -30.69 29.90
N HIS A 11 -19.07 -29.89 30.17
CA HIS A 11 -18.02 -29.68 29.18
C HIS A 11 -17.30 -31.02 28.89
N ASN A 12 -17.17 -31.37 27.61
CA ASN A 12 -16.72 -32.68 27.13
C ASN A 12 -17.62 -33.87 27.43
N ALA A 13 -18.84 -33.67 27.96
CA ALA A 13 -19.82 -34.75 28.08
C ALA A 13 -20.38 -35.14 26.70
N GLU A 14 -20.81 -36.38 26.56
CA GLU A 14 -21.47 -36.88 25.35
C GLU A 14 -22.98 -36.65 25.44
N LEU A 15 -23.57 -36.09 24.38
CA LEU A 15 -25.02 -36.01 24.19
C LEU A 15 -25.35 -36.42 22.74
N TYR A 16 -26.18 -37.46 22.60
CA TYR A 16 -26.57 -38.05 21.31
C TYR A 16 -25.37 -38.41 20.41
N GLY A 17 -24.32 -39.02 20.96
CA GLY A 17 -23.14 -39.44 20.18
C GLY A 17 -22.21 -38.29 19.79
N ARG A 18 -22.41 -37.08 20.31
CA ARG A 18 -21.53 -35.92 20.08
C ARG A 18 -21.03 -35.34 21.38
N VAL A 19 -19.74 -35.01 21.41
CA VAL A 19 -19.11 -34.34 22.54
C VAL A 19 -19.53 -32.87 22.56
N LEU A 20 -20.03 -32.40 23.69
CA LEU A 20 -20.49 -31.03 23.88
C LEU A 20 -19.36 -30.10 24.33
N THR A 21 -19.41 -28.86 23.84
CA THR A 21 -18.61 -27.74 24.34
C THR A 21 -19.56 -26.75 25.02
N VAL A 22 -19.49 -26.67 26.35
CA VAL A 22 -20.34 -25.78 27.15
C VAL A 22 -19.53 -24.56 27.57
N ASN A 23 -20.10 -23.36 27.37
CA ASN A 23 -19.51 -22.07 27.71
C ASN A 23 -20.62 -21.08 28.11
N TYR A 24 -20.24 -19.98 28.77
CA TYR A 24 -21.15 -18.86 28.97
C TYR A 24 -21.60 -18.27 27.64
N ALA A 25 -22.90 -18.02 27.51
CA ALA A 25 -23.44 -17.29 26.38
C ALA A 25 -22.94 -15.84 26.45
N GLN A 26 -22.12 -15.44 25.48
CA GLN A 26 -21.78 -14.04 25.31
C GLN A 26 -22.96 -13.32 24.64
N PRO A 27 -23.29 -12.08 25.06
CA PRO A 27 -24.25 -11.27 24.33
C PRO A 27 -23.79 -11.18 22.86
N MET A 28 -24.76 -11.21 21.94
CA MET A 28 -24.47 -11.11 20.50
C MET A 28 -23.61 -9.88 20.29
N LYS A 29 -22.34 -10.10 19.93
CA LYS A 29 -21.47 -9.01 19.51
C LYS A 29 -22.11 -8.44 18.27
N ILE A 30 -22.68 -7.25 18.38
CA ILE A 30 -22.91 -6.41 17.20
C ILE A 30 -21.52 -6.30 16.57
N LYS A 31 -21.39 -6.83 15.36
CA LYS A 31 -20.09 -6.92 14.71
C LYS A 31 -19.73 -5.48 14.33
N GLY A 32 -18.98 -4.82 15.20
CA GLY A 32 -18.63 -3.41 15.10
C GLY A 32 -18.83 -2.70 16.44
N GLY A 33 -17.72 -2.39 17.12
CA GLY A 33 -17.72 -1.50 18.29
C GLY A 33 -17.99 -0.05 17.89
N GLU A 34 -17.59 0.91 18.73
CA GLU A 34 -17.58 2.35 18.41
C GLU A 34 -16.96 2.67 17.03
N GLN A 35 -16.10 1.78 16.54
CA GLN A 35 -15.38 1.88 15.29
C GLN A 35 -15.60 0.68 14.36
N GLY A 36 -16.83 0.20 14.25
CA GLY A 36 -17.19 -0.76 13.21
C GLY A 36 -18.46 -0.39 12.48
N TRP A 37 -18.43 -0.70 11.19
CA TRP A 37 -19.44 -0.65 10.12
C TRP A 37 -20.88 -1.08 10.45
N ALA A 38 -21.20 -1.37 11.71
CA ALA A 38 -22.56 -1.63 12.19
C ALA A 38 -23.21 -0.44 12.90
N SER A 39 -22.46 0.62 13.28
CA SER A 39 -23.04 1.81 13.94
C SER A 39 -23.42 2.92 12.97
N GLN A 40 -22.82 2.96 11.78
CA GLN A 40 -23.05 4.01 10.80
C GLN A 40 -24.16 3.60 9.82
N PRO A 41 -25.15 4.46 9.55
CA PRO A 41 -26.13 4.21 8.51
C PRO A 41 -25.44 4.11 7.14
N VAL A 42 -26.03 3.36 6.19
CA VAL A 42 -25.45 3.12 4.84
C VAL A 42 -25.11 4.41 4.09
N TRP A 43 -25.79 5.51 4.42
CA TRP A 43 -25.58 6.84 3.82
C TRP A 43 -24.52 7.69 4.55
N ALA A 44 -23.90 7.22 5.63
CA ALA A 44 -22.89 7.99 6.37
C ALA A 44 -21.65 8.31 5.52
N ASP A 45 -21.31 7.45 4.55
CA ASP A 45 -20.19 7.68 3.64
C ASP A 45 -20.59 8.49 2.39
N ALA A 46 -21.87 8.88 2.24
CA ALA A 46 -22.34 9.55 1.02
C ALA A 46 -21.60 10.86 0.73
N ASP A 47 -21.21 11.59 1.79
CA ASP A 47 -20.48 12.85 1.68
C ASP A 47 -18.97 12.65 1.36
N THR A 48 -18.43 11.46 1.63
CA THR A 48 -16.99 11.16 1.42
C THR A 48 -16.63 10.91 -0.05
N TRP A 49 -17.62 10.58 -0.90
CA TRP A 49 -17.36 10.26 -2.30
C TRP A 49 -16.83 11.48 -3.08
N PHE A 50 -17.42 12.65 -2.86
CA PHE A 50 -17.02 13.89 -3.53
C PHE A 50 -15.63 14.34 -3.11
N GLU A 51 -15.33 14.27 -1.80
CA GLU A 51 -14.01 14.61 -1.26
C GLU A 51 -12.93 13.64 -1.77
N ARG A 52 -13.23 12.33 -1.84
CA ARG A 52 -12.30 11.34 -2.38
C ARG A 52 -12.00 11.60 -3.85
N GLN A 53 -12.99 11.94 -4.68
CA GLN A 53 -12.76 12.22 -6.10
C GLN A 53 -11.87 13.46 -6.30
N GLN A 54 -12.11 14.54 -5.55
CA GLN A 54 -11.26 15.72 -5.59
C GLN A 54 -9.81 15.40 -5.18
N GLN A 55 -9.62 14.64 -4.10
CA GLN A 55 -8.29 14.23 -3.64
C GLN A 55 -7.59 13.32 -4.65
N GLU A 56 -8.32 12.42 -5.29
CA GLU A 56 -7.79 11.49 -6.29
C GLU A 56 -7.35 12.24 -7.55
N GLU A 57 -8.14 13.21 -8.03
CA GLU A 57 -7.75 14.10 -9.14
C GLU A 57 -6.53 14.96 -8.81
N GLU A 58 -6.49 15.55 -7.61
CA GLU A 58 -5.36 16.37 -7.16
C GLU A 58 -4.07 15.54 -7.05
N MET A 59 -4.18 14.34 -6.47
CA MET A 59 -3.06 13.41 -6.37
C MET A 59 -2.56 12.97 -7.75
N GLN A 60 -3.46 12.73 -8.71
CA GLN A 60 -3.09 12.34 -10.07
C GLN A 60 -2.34 13.46 -10.80
N ARG A 61 -2.75 14.72 -10.61
CA ARG A 61 -2.01 15.88 -11.13
C ARG A 61 -0.60 15.96 -10.56
N LEU A 62 -0.49 15.90 -9.23
CA LEU A 62 0.81 15.94 -8.55
C LEU A 62 1.72 14.79 -8.98
N GLN A 63 1.17 13.59 -9.17
CA GLN A 63 1.92 12.44 -9.69
C GLN A 63 2.42 12.67 -11.11
N SER A 64 1.58 13.23 -12.00
CA SER A 64 1.98 13.53 -13.38
C SER A 64 3.08 14.60 -13.44
N GLU A 65 2.97 15.67 -12.65
CA GLU A 65 4.01 16.70 -12.55
C GLU A 65 5.32 16.13 -12.00
N HIS A 66 5.23 15.23 -11.01
CA HIS A 66 6.39 14.56 -10.43
C HIS A 66 7.07 13.61 -11.44
N GLU A 67 6.30 12.82 -12.19
CA GLU A 67 6.84 11.95 -13.25
C GLU A 67 7.50 12.76 -14.36
N GLU A 68 6.92 13.88 -14.77
CA GLU A 68 7.50 14.77 -15.76
C GLU A 68 8.81 15.39 -15.27
N ALA A 69 8.88 15.83 -14.01
CA ALA A 69 10.10 16.33 -13.40
C ALA A 69 11.21 15.26 -13.33
N ILE A 70 10.87 14.03 -12.93
CA ILE A 70 11.81 12.91 -12.92
C ILE A 70 12.31 12.62 -14.33
N LYS A 71 11.41 12.59 -15.32
CA LYS A 71 11.75 12.31 -16.72
C LYS A 71 12.60 13.42 -17.33
N ALA A 72 12.36 14.68 -16.97
CA ALA A 72 13.18 15.81 -17.38
C ALA A 72 14.60 15.68 -16.81
N GLY A 73 14.74 15.39 -15.51
CA GLY A 73 16.05 15.17 -14.88
C GLY A 73 16.78 13.95 -15.46
N GLN A 74 16.07 12.87 -15.79
CA GLN A 74 16.67 11.71 -16.48
C GLN A 74 17.15 12.04 -17.89
N ARG A 75 16.41 12.88 -18.64
CA ARG A 75 16.81 13.34 -19.97
C ARG A 75 18.03 14.24 -19.93
N GLU A 76 18.07 15.16 -18.96
CA GLU A 76 19.22 16.05 -18.74
C GLU A 76 20.47 15.24 -18.40
N LYS A 77 20.37 14.32 -17.43
CA LYS A 77 21.47 13.41 -17.08
C LYS A 77 21.91 12.53 -18.24
N ALA A 78 20.97 12.07 -19.08
CA ALA A 78 21.31 11.30 -20.27
C ALA A 78 21.97 12.14 -21.37
N ALA A 79 21.65 13.43 -21.46
CA ALA A 79 22.32 14.37 -22.37
C ALA A 79 23.73 14.72 -21.87
N GLU A 80 23.91 14.90 -20.57
CA GLU A 80 25.21 15.14 -19.94
C GLU A 80 26.16 13.95 -20.15
N LEU A 81 25.68 12.72 -19.92
CA LEU A 81 26.46 11.50 -20.20
C LEU A 81 26.82 11.35 -21.69
N ARG A 82 25.95 11.80 -22.60
CA ARG A 82 26.25 11.81 -24.05
C ARG A 82 27.30 12.85 -24.40
N HIS A 83 27.26 14.02 -23.78
CA HIS A 83 28.25 15.07 -23.98
C HIS A 83 29.63 14.64 -23.46
N GLN A 84 29.67 14.08 -22.24
CA GLN A 84 30.91 13.54 -21.67
C GLN A 84 31.53 12.43 -22.54
N GLY A 85 30.71 11.51 -23.06
CA GLY A 85 31.23 10.46 -23.95
C GLY A 85 31.74 10.99 -25.30
N MET A 86 31.19 12.10 -25.79
CA MET A 86 31.67 12.77 -27.02
C MET A 86 32.95 13.57 -26.75
N GLU A 87 33.06 14.23 -25.60
CA GLU A 87 34.30 14.91 -25.16
C GLU A 87 35.44 13.91 -24.93
N GLU A 88 35.16 12.74 -24.33
CA GLU A 88 36.14 11.66 -24.14
C GLU A 88 36.60 11.06 -25.49
N GLU A 89 35.70 10.87 -26.47
CA GLU A 89 36.06 10.42 -27.84
C GLU A 89 36.88 11.48 -28.60
N GLU A 90 36.57 12.78 -28.44
CA GLU A 90 37.28 13.88 -29.11
C GLU A 90 38.69 14.09 -28.51
N GLU A 91 38.86 13.93 -27.19
CA GLU A 91 40.19 13.89 -26.55
C GLU A 91 41.00 12.65 -26.97
N GLU A 92 40.38 11.48 -27.12
CA GLU A 92 41.06 10.25 -27.56
C GLU A 92 41.50 10.32 -29.04
N GLU A 93 40.77 11.04 -29.90
CA GLU A 93 41.17 11.33 -31.28
C GLU A 93 42.30 12.39 -31.37
N GLU A 94 42.34 13.39 -30.48
CA GLU A 94 43.41 14.40 -30.45
C GLU A 94 44.75 13.84 -29.96
N GLU A 95 44.74 12.85 -29.05
CA GLU A 95 45.96 12.14 -28.58
C GLU A 95 46.43 11.00 -29.50
N GLY A 96 45.77 10.76 -30.65
CA GLY A 96 46.16 9.79 -31.66
C GLY A 96 47.57 10.04 -32.26
N PRO A 97 48.31 8.98 -32.66
CA PRO A 97 49.77 9.00 -32.72
C PRO A 97 50.33 10.09 -33.65
N GLY A 98 51.01 11.07 -33.03
CA GLY A 98 51.72 12.14 -33.71
C GLY A 98 52.56 11.65 -34.89
N ASN A 99 52.26 12.19 -36.06
CA ASN A 99 52.98 11.96 -37.31
C ASN A 99 54.45 12.42 -37.18
N VAL A 100 55.34 11.50 -36.81
CA VAL A 100 56.80 11.68 -36.87
C VAL A 100 57.28 11.60 -38.32
N HIS A 101 57.57 12.76 -38.92
CA HIS A 101 58.30 12.87 -40.19
C HIS A 101 59.79 13.17 -39.93
N PRO A 102 60.75 12.36 -40.43
CA PRO A 102 62.13 12.78 -40.66
C PRO A 102 62.30 13.54 -41.97
#